data_AF-A0AAV7IKF0-F1
#
_entry.id   AF-A0AAV7IKF0-F1
#
_cell.length_a   1.000
_cell.length_b   1.000
_cell.length_c   1.000
_cell.angle_alpha   90.00
_cell.angle_beta   90.00
_cell.angle_gamma   90.00
#
_symmetry.space_group_name_H-M   'P 1'
#
loop_
_entity.id
_entity.type
_entity.pdbx_description
1 polymer ?
#
loop_
_entity_poly.entity_id
_entity_poly.type
_entity_poly.pdbx_seq_one_letter_code
_entity_poly.pdbx_strand_id
1 'polypeptide(L)'
;MALALLPHQDIPAGFDWLVTNSPADIRRIFDPFIAYYRRQWLIRETPARYSVYNEKHRSNNYSEASNRRNKLRFGIHPSIWTFTEKLRDLQAVTHLELLSLFRGEPVIREPRSQTLKRDEDINNAWILYEQNILNIQSFLAYASFFLKPAYQEEEQNLNNMDIVTDEEEDVLEVGGVILQPPEYYYAMEVFHEIDVVFE
;
A
#
# COMPACT_ATOMS: atom_id res chain seq x y z
N MET A 1 -10.27 -6.57 6.83
CA MET A 1 -11.75 -6.71 6.80
C MET A 1 -12.18 -7.65 5.67
N ALA A 2 -12.56 -8.89 5.98
CA ALA A 2 -13.01 -9.86 4.97
C ALA A 2 -14.39 -9.54 4.36
N LEU A 3 -15.24 -8.76 5.06
CA LEU A 3 -16.59 -8.43 4.59
C LEU A 3 -16.60 -7.73 3.23
N ALA A 4 -15.62 -6.86 2.95
CA ALA A 4 -15.54 -6.17 1.65
C ALA A 4 -15.29 -7.14 0.47
N LEU A 5 -14.80 -8.34 0.74
CA LEU A 5 -14.57 -9.37 -0.28
C LEU A 5 -15.84 -10.15 -0.66
N LEU A 6 -16.95 -9.98 0.06
CA LEU A 6 -18.24 -10.57 -0.29
C LEU A 6 -18.97 -9.70 -1.32
N PRO A 7 -19.89 -10.29 -2.12
CA PRO A 7 -20.84 -9.50 -2.90
C PRO A 7 -21.60 -8.54 -2.00
N HIS A 8 -21.82 -7.31 -2.48
CA HIS A 8 -22.44 -6.25 -1.68
C HIS A 8 -23.80 -6.64 -1.06
N GLN A 9 -24.53 -7.57 -1.67
CA GLN A 9 -25.83 -8.07 -1.22
C GLN A 9 -25.70 -8.95 0.04
N ASP A 10 -24.59 -9.66 0.17
CA ASP A 10 -24.35 -10.65 1.23
C ASP A 10 -23.61 -10.04 2.44
N ILE A 11 -23.04 -8.85 2.28
CA ILE A 11 -22.32 -8.12 3.33
C ILE A 11 -23.16 -7.90 4.60
N PRO A 12 -24.44 -7.45 4.53
CA PRO A 12 -25.26 -7.30 5.72
C PRO A 12 -25.47 -8.61 6.47
N ALA A 13 -25.77 -9.70 5.74
CA ALA A 13 -25.97 -11.03 6.33
C ALA A 13 -24.68 -11.57 6.96
N GLY A 14 -23.54 -11.37 6.28
CA GLY A 14 -22.22 -11.73 6.82
C GLY A 14 -21.86 -10.93 8.07
N PHE A 15 -22.19 -9.63 8.11
CA PHE A 15 -21.96 -8.79 9.29
C PHE A 15 -22.82 -9.22 10.48
N ASP A 16 -24.11 -9.44 10.27
CA ASP A 16 -25.01 -9.91 11.33
C ASP A 16 -24.56 -11.27 11.85
N TRP A 17 -24.15 -12.19 10.97
CA TRP A 17 -23.60 -13.48 11.37
C TRP A 17 -22.35 -13.33 12.25
N LEU A 18 -21.41 -12.45 11.89
CA LEU A 18 -20.21 -12.19 12.70
C LEU A 18 -20.58 -11.65 14.09
N VAL A 19 -21.51 -10.70 14.16
CA VAL A 19 -21.95 -10.14 15.45
C VAL A 19 -22.64 -11.21 16.30
N THR A 20 -23.53 -12.02 15.72
CA THR A 20 -24.24 -13.06 16.48
C THR A 20 -23.30 -14.16 16.98
N ASN A 21 -22.32 -14.57 16.18
CA ASN A 21 -21.42 -15.70 16.50
C ASN A 21 -20.14 -15.29 17.23
N SER A 22 -19.91 -13.99 17.45
CA SER A 22 -18.77 -13.52 18.24
C SER A 22 -18.98 -13.78 19.74
N PRO A 23 -17.95 -14.18 20.50
CA PRO A 23 -18.02 -14.31 21.96
C PRO A 23 -18.50 -13.03 22.64
N ALA A 24 -19.26 -13.15 23.73
CA ALA A 24 -19.87 -12.00 24.42
C ALA A 24 -18.84 -10.96 24.87
N ASP A 25 -17.68 -11.40 25.36
CA ASP A 25 -16.61 -10.50 25.82
C ASP A 25 -16.02 -9.68 24.68
N ILE A 26 -15.78 -10.32 23.52
CA ILE A 26 -15.29 -9.66 22.32
C ILE A 26 -16.32 -8.67 21.81
N ARG A 27 -17.60 -9.06 21.73
CA ARG A 27 -18.67 -8.13 21.32
C ARG A 27 -18.69 -6.89 22.20
N ARG A 28 -18.69 -7.06 23.51
CA ARG A 28 -18.70 -5.93 24.46
C ARG A 28 -17.53 -4.97 24.27
N ILE A 29 -16.33 -5.50 24.00
CA ILE A 29 -15.14 -4.69 23.72
C ILE A 29 -15.31 -3.90 22.41
N PHE A 30 -15.86 -4.54 21.38
CA PHE A 30 -16.03 -3.97 20.05
C PHE A 30 -17.39 -3.29 19.82
N ASP A 31 -18.29 -3.21 20.81
CA ASP A 31 -19.64 -2.66 20.68
C ASP A 31 -19.65 -1.25 20.05
N PRO A 32 -18.78 -0.30 20.46
CA PRO A 32 -18.73 1.02 19.83
C PRO A 32 -18.37 0.93 18.34
N PHE A 33 -17.46 0.03 18.00
CA PHE A 33 -17.02 -0.20 16.63
C PHE A 33 -18.10 -0.91 15.80
N ILE A 34 -18.78 -1.92 16.35
CA ILE A 34 -19.90 -2.62 15.70
C ILE A 34 -21.02 -1.61 15.39
N ALA A 35 -21.37 -0.75 16.34
CA ALA A 35 -22.37 0.28 16.17
C ALA A 35 -21.95 1.34 15.12
N TYR A 36 -20.68 1.76 15.15
CA TYR A 36 -20.12 2.63 14.13
C TYR A 36 -20.17 1.98 12.74
N TYR A 37 -19.74 0.73 12.61
CA TYR A 37 -19.70 0.02 11.34
C TYR A 37 -21.10 -0.11 10.73
N ARG A 38 -22.07 -0.52 11.54
CA ARG A 38 -23.48 -0.60 11.11
C ARG A 38 -24.00 0.75 10.61
N ARG A 39 -23.78 1.83 11.37
CA ARG A 39 -24.27 3.17 10.99
C ARG A 39 -23.56 3.74 9.77
N GLN A 40 -22.24 3.73 9.77
CA GLN A 40 -21.44 4.39 8.75
C GLN A 40 -21.37 3.54 7.47
N TRP A 41 -21.02 2.26 7.58
CA TRP A 41 -20.69 1.44 6.42
C TRP A 41 -21.90 0.69 5.86
N LEU A 42 -22.78 0.15 6.72
CA LEU A 42 -23.98 -0.54 6.22
C LEU A 42 -25.10 0.42 5.81
N ILE A 43 -25.36 1.47 6.59
CA ILE A 43 -26.49 2.37 6.37
C ILE A 43 -26.11 3.58 5.50
N ARG A 44 -25.08 4.34 5.89
CA ARG A 44 -24.76 5.62 5.22
C ARG A 44 -24.00 5.45 3.91
N GLU A 45 -22.87 4.74 3.92
CA GLU A 45 -22.07 4.52 2.70
C GLU A 45 -22.62 3.38 1.85
N THR A 46 -23.27 2.40 2.46
CA THR A 46 -23.83 1.19 1.84
C THR A 46 -22.78 0.21 1.29
N PRO A 47 -23.04 -1.11 1.37
CA PRO A 47 -22.15 -2.15 0.86
C PRO A 47 -21.68 -1.99 -0.59
N ALA A 48 -22.51 -1.41 -1.46
CA ALA A 48 -22.20 -1.25 -2.87
C ALA A 48 -21.01 -0.30 -3.14
N ARG A 49 -20.67 0.59 -2.19
CA ARG A 49 -19.59 1.56 -2.36
C ARG A 49 -18.19 1.04 -1.99
N TYR A 50 -18.13 -0.03 -1.20
CA TYR A 50 -16.85 -0.53 -0.68
C TYR A 50 -16.64 -2.03 -0.86
N SER A 51 -17.63 -2.75 -1.37
CA SER A 51 -17.42 -4.12 -1.84
C SER A 51 -16.36 -4.09 -2.95
N VAL A 52 -15.38 -4.97 -2.83
CA VAL A 52 -14.30 -5.19 -3.81
C VAL A 52 -14.44 -6.58 -4.43
N TYR A 53 -15.64 -7.14 -4.40
CA TYR A 53 -15.95 -8.44 -4.97
C TYR A 53 -15.69 -8.44 -6.48
N ASN A 54 -14.90 -9.40 -6.98
CA ASN A 54 -14.44 -9.47 -8.37
C ASN A 54 -13.69 -8.23 -8.88
N GLU A 55 -13.23 -7.35 -8.00
CA GLU A 55 -12.41 -6.21 -8.39
C GLU A 55 -10.95 -6.64 -8.52
N LYS A 56 -10.41 -6.50 -9.74
CA LYS A 56 -8.99 -6.75 -10.03
C LYS A 56 -8.08 -5.81 -9.24
N HIS A 57 -8.53 -4.59 -8.98
CA HIS A 57 -7.75 -3.54 -8.34
C HIS A 57 -8.45 -3.02 -7.08
N ARG A 58 -7.96 -3.44 -5.91
CA ARG A 58 -8.48 -2.96 -4.61
C ARG A 58 -7.94 -1.56 -4.35
N SER A 59 -8.76 -0.54 -4.58
CA SER A 59 -8.42 0.90 -4.48
C SER A 59 -7.74 1.29 -3.16
N ASN A 60 -8.10 0.63 -2.06
CA ASN A 60 -7.47 0.84 -0.75
C ASN A 60 -5.99 0.47 -0.76
N ASN A 61 -5.63 -0.68 -1.35
CA ASN A 61 -4.24 -1.14 -1.42
C ASN A 61 -3.37 -0.14 -2.18
N TYR A 62 -3.89 0.43 -3.28
CA TYR A 62 -3.17 1.44 -4.06
C TYR A 62 -2.99 2.75 -3.29
N SER A 63 -4.04 3.21 -2.60
CA SER A 63 -4.01 4.43 -1.78
C SER A 63 -3.05 4.29 -0.60
N GLU A 64 -3.08 3.14 0.09
CA GLU A 64 -2.18 2.82 1.19
C GLU A 64 -0.73 2.67 0.72
N ALA A 65 -0.50 1.97 -0.40
CA ALA A 65 0.83 1.85 -1.00
C ALA A 65 1.39 3.21 -1.43
N SER A 66 0.55 4.06 -2.03
CA SER A 66 0.92 5.43 -2.40
C SER A 66 1.27 6.25 -1.16
N ASN A 67 0.44 6.22 -0.13
CA ASN A 67 0.72 6.93 1.13
C ASN A 67 1.99 6.42 1.82
N ARG A 68 2.25 5.11 1.82
CA ARG A 68 3.48 4.52 2.34
C ARG A 68 4.70 5.00 1.55
N ARG A 69 4.62 4.99 0.22
CA ARG A 69 5.70 5.48 -0.66
C ARG A 69 5.95 6.97 -0.45
N ASN A 70 4.90 7.75 -0.27
CA ASN A 70 5.00 9.18 0.03
C ASN A 70 5.64 9.43 1.39
N LYS A 71 5.25 8.68 2.43
CA LYS A 71 5.90 8.78 3.75
C LYS A 71 7.38 8.43 3.69
N LEU A 72 7.75 7.35 3.01
CA LEU A 72 9.15 6.95 2.83
C LEU A 72 9.96 8.01 2.08
N ARG A 73 9.37 8.58 1.01
CA ARG A 73 10.03 9.61 0.19
C ARG A 73 10.17 10.91 0.95
N PHE A 74 9.07 11.45 1.46
CA PHE A 74 9.02 12.81 2.02
C PHE A 74 9.43 12.86 3.49
N GLY A 75 9.31 11.77 4.25
CA GLY A 75 9.48 11.74 5.70
C GLY A 75 8.20 12.14 6.43
N ILE A 76 8.25 12.06 7.77
CA ILE A 76 7.14 12.46 8.64
C ILE A 76 7.33 13.96 8.96
N HIS A 77 6.44 14.80 8.44
CA HIS A 77 6.46 16.28 8.60
C HIS A 77 7.73 16.99 8.08
N PRO A 78 8.02 16.92 6.76
CA PRO A 78 9.14 17.65 6.17
C PRO A 78 8.95 19.17 6.27
N SER A 79 10.05 19.91 6.36
CA SER A 79 10.04 21.36 6.14
C SER A 79 9.61 21.69 4.72
N ILE A 80 9.12 22.91 4.48
CA ILE A 80 8.69 23.33 3.12
C ILE A 80 9.82 23.22 2.09
N TRP A 81 11.07 23.50 2.50
CA TRP A 81 12.24 23.43 1.63
C TRP A 81 12.61 21.99 1.28
N THR A 82 12.69 21.13 2.31
CA THR A 82 12.96 19.69 2.13
C THR A 82 11.88 19.02 1.28
N PHE A 83 10.61 19.39 1.49
CA PHE A 83 9.52 18.88 0.68
C PHE A 83 9.63 19.30 -0.78
N THR A 84 9.98 20.57 -1.05
CA THR A 84 10.13 21.11 -2.41
C THR A 84 11.30 20.48 -3.15
N GLU A 85 12.43 20.26 -2.47
CA GLU A 85 13.59 19.56 -3.03
C GLU A 85 13.23 18.13 -3.44
N LYS A 86 12.62 17.36 -2.51
CA LYS A 86 12.18 15.99 -2.78
C LYS A 86 11.14 15.90 -3.89
N LEU A 87 10.28 16.91 -4.04
CA LEU A 87 9.34 17.00 -5.16
C LEU A 87 10.06 17.20 -6.50
N ARG A 88 11.09 18.06 -6.54
CA ARG A 88 11.92 18.26 -7.74
C ARG A 88 12.62 16.96 -8.15
N ASP A 89 13.19 16.25 -7.19
CA ASP A 89 13.87 14.99 -7.45
C ASP A 89 12.89 13.91 -7.94
N LEU A 90 11.70 13.85 -7.33
CA LEU A 90 10.62 12.98 -7.78
C LEU A 90 10.20 13.30 -9.22
N GLN A 91 10.10 14.58 -9.58
CA GLN A 91 9.75 15.01 -10.93
C GLN A 91 10.82 14.55 -11.95
N ALA A 92 12.10 14.67 -11.62
CA ALA A 92 13.19 14.20 -12.47
C ALA A 92 13.13 12.69 -12.71
N VAL A 93 12.93 11.90 -11.65
CA VAL A 93 12.76 10.43 -11.75
C VAL A 93 11.53 10.08 -12.60
N THR A 94 10.40 10.73 -12.34
CA THR A 94 9.14 10.46 -13.06
C THR A 94 9.27 10.80 -14.54
N HIS A 95 10.03 11.84 -14.89
CA HIS A 95 10.30 12.19 -16.27
C HIS A 95 11.12 11.10 -16.98
N LEU A 96 12.15 10.56 -16.33
CA LEU A 96 12.95 9.45 -16.87
C LEU A 96 12.11 8.17 -17.03
N GLU A 97 11.31 7.84 -16.02
CA GLU A 97 10.36 6.71 -16.07
C GLU A 97 9.40 6.83 -17.27
N LEU A 98 8.85 8.03 -17.51
CA LEU A 98 7.96 8.27 -18.64
C LEU A 98 8.67 8.10 -19.99
N LEU A 99 9.93 8.55 -20.11
CA LEU A 99 10.74 8.33 -21.30
C LEU A 99 11.06 6.83 -21.51
N SER A 100 11.34 6.09 -20.45
CA SER A 100 11.51 4.63 -20.50
C SER A 100 10.25 3.92 -20.98
N LEU A 101 9.07 4.33 -20.49
CA LEU A 101 7.79 3.79 -20.98
C LEU A 101 7.59 4.06 -22.47
N PHE A 102 7.92 5.26 -22.96
CA PHE A 102 7.85 5.56 -24.40
C PHE A 102 8.82 4.72 -25.24
N ARG A 103 9.93 4.27 -24.66
CA ARG A 103 10.88 3.33 -25.29
C ARG A 103 10.45 1.87 -25.16
N GLY A 104 9.34 1.58 -24.47
CA GLY A 104 8.87 0.22 -24.20
C GLY A 104 9.67 -0.52 -23.13
N GLU A 105 10.50 0.19 -22.36
CA GLU A 105 11.24 -0.38 -21.24
C GLU A 105 10.28 -0.58 -20.04
N PRO A 106 10.36 -1.71 -19.34
CA PRO A 106 9.55 -1.93 -18.15
C PRO A 106 10.03 -1.03 -17.01
N VAL A 107 9.14 -0.18 -16.51
CA VAL A 107 9.38 0.72 -15.37
C VAL A 107 8.87 0.14 -14.05
N ILE A 108 7.98 -0.85 -14.14
CA ILE A 108 7.28 -1.40 -12.99
C ILE A 108 8.07 -2.58 -12.43
N ARG A 109 8.34 -2.55 -11.12
CA ARG A 109 8.86 -3.73 -10.42
C ARG A 109 7.83 -4.85 -10.45
N GLU A 110 8.26 -6.05 -10.82
CA GLU A 110 7.41 -7.23 -10.75
C GLU A 110 6.80 -7.38 -9.33
N PRO A 111 5.51 -7.70 -9.22
CA PRO A 111 4.86 -7.91 -7.94
C PRO A 111 5.55 -9.06 -7.20
N ARG A 112 5.68 -8.92 -5.88
CA ARG A 112 6.26 -9.98 -5.04
C ARG A 112 5.43 -11.26 -5.17
N SER A 113 6.09 -12.42 -5.14
CA SER A 113 5.44 -13.74 -5.24
C SER A 113 4.32 -13.95 -4.21
N GLN A 114 4.48 -13.42 -3.01
CA GLN A 114 3.48 -13.48 -1.94
C GLN A 114 2.21 -12.67 -2.29
N THR A 115 2.34 -11.53 -2.96
CA THR A 115 1.20 -10.72 -3.41
C THR A 115 0.41 -11.47 -4.47
N LEU A 116 1.11 -12.08 -5.44
CA LEU A 116 0.49 -12.90 -6.48
C LEU A 116 -0.29 -14.08 -5.88
N LYS A 117 0.33 -14.83 -4.96
CA LYS A 117 -0.31 -15.95 -4.29
C LYS A 117 -1.57 -15.53 -3.52
N ARG A 118 -1.53 -14.38 -2.84
CA ARG A 118 -2.71 -13.86 -2.12
C ARG A 118 -3.84 -13.48 -3.07
N ASP A 119 -3.51 -12.91 -4.22
CA ASP A 119 -4.51 -12.57 -5.24
C ASP A 119 -5.10 -13.84 -5.88
N GLU A 120 -4.29 -14.87 -6.09
CA GLU A 120 -4.77 -16.21 -6.49
C GLU A 120 -5.69 -16.82 -5.43
N ASP A 121 -5.32 -16.79 -4.15
CA ASP A 121 -6.13 -17.33 -3.05
C ASP A 121 -7.50 -16.62 -2.96
N ILE A 122 -7.53 -15.30 -3.16
CA ILE A 122 -8.78 -14.51 -3.18
C ILE A 122 -9.64 -14.86 -4.39
N ASN A 123 -9.04 -14.96 -5.58
CA ASN A 123 -9.76 -15.36 -6.79
C ASN A 123 -10.34 -16.78 -6.65
N ASN A 124 -9.57 -17.71 -6.10
CA ASN A 124 -10.03 -19.06 -5.81
C ASN A 124 -11.21 -19.04 -4.81
N ALA A 125 -11.14 -18.21 -3.77
CA ALA A 125 -12.24 -18.03 -2.82
C ALA A 125 -13.52 -17.53 -3.51
N TRP A 126 -13.41 -16.56 -4.43
CA TRP A 126 -14.54 -16.05 -5.20
C TRP A 126 -15.15 -17.12 -6.11
N ILE A 127 -14.32 -17.87 -6.85
CA ILE A 127 -14.79 -18.97 -7.71
C ILE A 127 -15.58 -20.01 -6.91
N LEU A 128 -15.05 -20.42 -5.74
CA LEU A 128 -15.73 -21.40 -4.88
C LEU A 128 -17.03 -20.84 -4.26
N TYR A 129 -17.09 -19.53 -4.02
CA TYR A 129 -18.29 -18.85 -3.54
C TYR A 129 -19.36 -18.78 -4.65
N GLU A 130 -18.99 -18.41 -5.88
CA GLU A 130 -19.90 -18.37 -7.04
C GLU A 130 -20.49 -19.74 -7.36
N GLN A 131 -19.69 -20.79 -7.18
CA GLN A 131 -20.12 -22.17 -7.37
C GLN A 131 -21.01 -22.69 -6.22
N ASN A 132 -21.33 -21.86 -5.22
CA ASN A 132 -22.08 -22.24 -4.01
C ASN A 132 -21.42 -23.36 -3.20
N ILE A 133 -20.12 -23.59 -3.38
CA ILE A 133 -19.34 -24.55 -2.59
C ILE A 133 -19.02 -23.95 -1.22
N LEU A 134 -18.69 -22.65 -1.19
CA LEU A 134 -18.54 -21.89 0.05
C LEU A 134 -19.81 -21.10 0.35
N ASN A 135 -20.35 -21.28 1.56
CA ASN A 135 -21.32 -20.35 2.10
C ASN A 135 -20.62 -19.11 2.69
N ILE A 136 -21.38 -18.07 3.04
CA ILE A 136 -20.85 -16.81 3.62
C ILE A 136 -19.89 -17.05 4.79
N GLN A 137 -20.19 -18.06 5.62
CA GLN A 137 -19.49 -18.33 6.87
C GLN A 137 -18.14 -18.99 6.59
N SER A 138 -18.14 -20.01 5.73
CA SER A 138 -16.96 -20.69 5.23
C SER A 138 -16.07 -19.74 4.45
N PHE A 139 -16.66 -18.83 3.66
CA PHE A 139 -15.92 -17.78 2.96
C PHE A 139 -15.22 -16.82 3.93
N LEU A 140 -15.93 -16.31 4.94
CA LEU A 140 -15.34 -15.42 5.94
C LEU A 140 -14.25 -16.10 6.77
N ALA A 141 -14.44 -17.38 7.10
CA ALA A 141 -13.44 -18.19 7.77
C ALA A 141 -12.20 -18.38 6.87
N TYR A 142 -12.38 -18.76 5.61
CA TYR A 142 -11.30 -18.90 4.63
C TYR A 142 -10.53 -17.58 4.44
N ALA A 143 -11.26 -16.47 4.32
CA ALA A 143 -10.68 -15.13 4.22
C ALA A 143 -9.87 -14.72 5.45
N SER A 144 -10.23 -15.19 6.64
CA SER A 144 -9.43 -14.94 7.84
C SER A 144 -8.03 -15.56 7.78
N PHE A 145 -7.85 -16.67 7.05
CA PHE A 145 -6.55 -17.36 6.96
C PHE A 145 -5.56 -16.64 6.05
N PHE A 146 -5.96 -16.21 4.86
CA PHE A 146 -5.05 -15.51 3.94
C PHE A 146 -4.93 -14.00 4.22
N LEU A 147 -5.77 -13.42 5.09
CA LEU A 147 -5.61 -12.04 5.57
C LEU A 147 -4.64 -11.92 6.76
N LYS A 148 -4.35 -13.00 7.49
CA LYS A 148 -3.38 -13.01 8.63
C LYS A 148 -1.96 -12.54 8.28
N PRO A 149 -1.34 -12.94 7.15
CA PRO A 149 0.03 -12.53 6.82
C PRO A 149 0.17 -11.02 6.62
N ALA A 150 -0.89 -10.36 6.13
CA ALA A 150 -0.86 -8.95 5.78
C ALA A 150 -0.70 -8.03 7.01
N TYR A 151 -1.32 -8.39 8.13
CA TYR A 151 -1.21 -7.62 9.37
C TYR A 151 0.17 -7.76 10.02
N GLN A 152 0.76 -8.96 9.96
CA GLN A 152 2.08 -9.22 10.57
C GLN A 152 3.20 -8.48 9.83
N GLU A 153 3.12 -8.39 8.50
CA GLU A 153 4.07 -7.59 7.71
C GLU A 153 3.94 -6.09 7.98
N GLU A 154 2.74 -5.57 8.22
CA GLU A 154 2.55 -4.15 8.54
C GLU A 154 3.07 -3.78 9.93
N GLU A 155 2.85 -4.61 10.94
CA GLU A 155 3.42 -4.40 12.28
C GLU A 155 4.96 -4.48 12.27
N GLN A 156 5.56 -5.40 11.52
CA GLN A 156 7.02 -5.47 11.38
C GLN A 156 7.59 -4.25 10.63
N ASN A 157 6.90 -3.77 9.60
CA ASN A 157 7.33 -2.58 8.86
C ASN A 157 7.16 -1.27 9.66
N LEU A 158 6.12 -1.18 10.50
CA LEU A 158 5.92 -0.04 11.41
C LEU A 158 6.95 -0.05 12.54
N ASN A 159 7.20 -1.21 13.16
CA ASN A 159 8.23 -1.35 14.20
C ASN A 159 9.64 -1.06 13.68
N ASN A 160 9.93 -1.34 12.41
CA ASN A 160 11.21 -1.00 11.79
C ASN A 160 11.32 0.50 11.42
N MET A 161 10.21 1.24 11.32
CA MET A 161 10.23 2.70 11.12
C MET A 161 10.48 3.47 12.42
N ASP A 162 10.12 2.90 13.57
CA ASP A 162 10.31 3.54 14.89
C ASP A 162 11.73 3.31 15.48
N ILE A 163 12.57 2.48 14.83
CA ILE A 163 13.96 2.21 15.26
C ILE A 163 14.97 3.18 14.60
N VAL A 164 14.57 3.99 13.63
CA VAL A 164 15.45 5.01 13.03
C VAL A 164 15.38 6.30 13.85
N THR A 165 15.92 6.27 15.07
CA THR A 165 16.37 7.48 15.77
C THR A 165 17.87 7.55 15.64
N ASP A 166 18.32 8.58 14.91
CA ASP A 166 19.66 9.18 14.91
C ASP A 166 20.83 8.25 15.22
N GLU A 167 21.36 7.60 14.19
CA GLU A 167 22.76 7.62 13.77
C GLU A 167 22.96 6.61 12.63
N GLU A 168 23.84 6.96 11.68
CA GLU A 168 24.39 6.16 10.57
C GLU A 168 23.87 6.41 9.14
N GLU A 169 24.82 6.97 8.39
CA GLU A 169 25.08 7.06 6.95
C GLU A 169 24.13 6.43 5.92
N ASP A 170 23.86 7.26 4.91
CA ASP A 170 23.29 6.92 3.61
C ASP A 170 23.93 5.67 2.97
N VAL A 171 23.13 4.62 2.80
CA VAL A 171 23.33 3.63 1.73
C VAL A 171 21.98 3.30 1.08
N LEU A 172 21.69 4.00 -0.02
CA LEU A 172 20.60 3.64 -0.93
C LEU A 172 21.03 2.47 -1.83
N GLU A 173 20.75 1.23 -1.41
CA GLU A 173 20.75 0.09 -2.34
C GLU A 173 19.49 0.12 -3.22
N VAL A 174 19.67 0.49 -4.49
CA VAL A 174 18.69 0.24 -5.56
C VAL A 174 19.32 -0.68 -6.60
N GLY A 175 19.17 -1.99 -6.37
CA GLY A 175 19.03 -3.03 -7.39
C GLY A 175 20.12 -3.19 -8.44
N GLY A 176 21.11 -4.05 -8.16
CA GLY A 176 21.63 -5.02 -9.14
C GLY A 176 22.41 -4.52 -10.36
N VAL A 177 22.68 -3.22 -10.47
CA VAL A 177 23.75 -2.69 -11.32
C VAL A 177 24.74 -2.02 -10.40
N ILE A 178 25.96 -2.58 -10.32
CA ILE A 178 27.11 -1.89 -9.74
C ILE A 178 27.40 -0.70 -10.65
N LEU A 179 26.75 0.43 -10.41
CA LEU A 179 27.28 1.72 -10.84
C LEU A 179 28.40 2.03 -9.86
N GLN A 180 29.64 1.74 -10.28
CA GLN A 180 30.80 2.32 -9.61
C GLN A 180 30.58 3.84 -9.54
N PRO A 181 30.79 4.48 -8.38
CA PRO A 181 30.59 5.91 -8.27
C PRO A 181 31.51 6.60 -9.28
N PRO A 182 31.01 7.50 -10.16
CA PRO A 182 31.90 8.43 -10.82
C PRO A 182 32.51 9.27 -9.70
N GLU A 183 33.83 9.20 -9.63
CA GLU A 183 34.73 9.93 -8.74
C GLU A 183 34.15 11.30 -8.35
N TYR A 184 33.66 11.41 -7.11
CA TYR A 184 33.49 12.71 -6.46
C TYR A 184 34.88 13.26 -6.13
N TYR A 185 35.63 13.69 -7.14
CA TYR A 185 36.71 14.67 -7.07
C TYR A 185 36.95 15.21 -8.48
N TYR A 186 37.01 16.54 -8.62
CA TYR A 186 37.10 17.34 -9.86
C TYR A 186 35.78 17.72 -10.57
N ALA A 187 35.00 18.59 -9.93
CA ALA A 187 34.34 19.69 -10.63
C ALA A 187 34.10 20.87 -9.65
N MET A 188 35.15 21.30 -8.97
CA MET A 188 35.15 22.55 -8.20
C MET A 188 36.11 23.60 -8.77
N GLU A 189 36.52 23.46 -10.04
CA GLU A 189 37.37 24.43 -10.75
C GLU A 189 36.94 24.63 -12.21
N VAL A 190 35.69 25.06 -12.49
CA VAL A 190 35.37 25.68 -13.81
C VAL A 190 34.25 26.75 -13.73
N PHE A 191 33.93 27.32 -12.57
CA PHE A 191 32.95 28.43 -12.48
C PHE A 191 33.49 29.65 -11.73
N HIS A 192 34.77 29.97 -11.92
CA HIS A 192 35.36 31.24 -11.48
C HIS A 192 36.19 31.96 -12.55
N GLU A 193 35.93 31.69 -13.83
CA GLU A 193 36.50 32.48 -14.95
C GLU A 193 35.49 32.68 -16.08
N ILE A 194 34.27 33.15 -15.78
CA ILE A 194 33.47 33.92 -16.76
C ILE A 194 32.71 35.00 -15.99
N ASP A 195 33.46 35.98 -15.49
CA ASP A 195 32.93 37.30 -15.13
C ASP A 195 33.98 38.35 -15.48
N VAL A 196 34.46 38.33 -16.74
CA VAL A 196 35.17 39.48 -17.32
C VAL A 196 34.81 39.56 -18.80
N VAL A 197 34.28 40.73 -19.19
CA VAL A 197 34.06 41.24 -20.55
C VAL A 197 32.85 40.67 -21.31
N PHE A 198 31.71 41.38 -21.22
CA PHE A 198 31.08 41.96 -22.41
C PHE A 198 30.47 43.32 -22.04
N GLU A 199 31.01 44.33 -22.71
CA GLU A 199 30.71 45.78 -22.82
C GLU A 199 29.48 46.39 -22.13
#